data_AF-A0A1Q9MVZ7-F1
#
_entry.id   AF-A0A1Q9MVZ7-F1
#
_cell.length_a   1.000
_cell.length_b   1.000
_cell.length_c   1.000
_cell.angle_alpha   90.00
_cell.angle_beta   90.00
_cell.angle_gamma   90.00
#
_symmetry.space_group_name_H-M   'P 1'
#
loop_
_entity.id
_entity.type
_entity.pdbx_description
1 polymer ?
#
loop_
_entity_poly.entity_id
_entity_poly.type
_entity_poly.pdbx_seq_one_letter_code
_entity_poly.pdbx_strand_id
1 'polypeptide(L)'
;MASGSTLYFDRGIFQSNKKNSIFWHIYTVAGQARFSPLRKKLFLGTDGVVFVADSQRSRWEDNVESLKELKKVAEGALITKIPLVIMLNKRDLPDVIDMGEFEKLLKDEGLWYDLNHELNMWNPIIYESVALYNQEKAVYKSFSECARRTGLYSMYGQGSAPPKGKVKMSDKVGDL
;
A
#
# COMPACT_ATOMS: atom_id res chain seq x y z
N MET A 1 13.49 -7.77 24.47
CA MET A 1 13.27 -7.82 23.00
C MET A 1 12.18 -6.80 22.69
N ALA A 2 12.55 -5.67 22.09
CA ALA A 2 11.59 -4.61 21.78
C ALA A 2 10.67 -5.10 20.67
N SER A 3 9.39 -5.25 20.98
CA SER A 3 8.33 -5.50 20.01
C SER A 3 8.39 -4.40 18.95
N GLY A 4 8.85 -4.72 17.73
CA GLY A 4 8.91 -3.81 16.57
C GLY A 4 7.53 -3.36 16.06
N SER A 5 6.51 -3.39 16.90
CA SER A 5 5.18 -2.84 16.66
C SER A 5 5.23 -1.33 16.78
N THR A 6 4.71 -0.62 15.77
CA THR A 6 4.48 0.83 15.83
C THR A 6 3.66 1.18 17.08
N LEU A 7 4.28 1.86 18.04
CA LEU A 7 3.66 2.19 19.34
C LEU A 7 2.79 3.45 19.28
N TYR A 8 2.96 4.27 18.24
CA TYR A 8 2.26 5.56 18.08
C TYR A 8 1.90 5.83 16.60
N PHE A 9 2.61 6.75 15.96
CA PHE A 9 2.42 7.24 14.60
C PHE A 9 3.73 7.89 14.18
N ASP A 10 4.26 7.51 13.02
CA ASP A 10 5.43 8.16 12.42
C ASP A 10 4.94 9.09 11.31
N ARG A 11 5.44 10.32 11.30
CA ARG A 11 5.18 11.28 10.23
C ARG A 11 6.49 11.61 9.52
N GLY A 12 6.55 11.32 8.23
CA GLY A 12 7.65 11.72 7.34
C GLY A 12 7.19 12.75 6.31
N ILE A 13 8.08 13.64 5.89
CA ILE A 13 7.86 14.53 4.74
C ILE A 13 9.01 14.34 3.77
N PHE A 14 8.70 14.01 2.53
CA PHE A 14 9.68 13.87 1.44
C PHE A 14 9.32 14.82 0.30
N GLN A 15 10.26 15.64 -0.14
CA GLN A 15 10.08 16.47 -1.32
C GLN A 15 10.41 15.65 -2.57
N SER A 16 9.63 15.79 -3.63
CA SER A 16 9.93 15.09 -4.89
C SER A 16 11.20 15.64 -5.54
N ASN A 17 12.13 14.75 -5.95
CA ASN A 17 13.32 15.15 -6.69
C ASN A 17 13.04 15.60 -8.14
N LYS A 18 11.81 15.37 -8.64
CA LYS A 18 11.39 15.78 -9.99
C LYS A 18 10.70 17.13 -10.02
N LYS A 19 10.04 17.52 -8.94
CA LYS A 19 9.30 18.79 -8.86
C LYS A 19 9.27 19.30 -7.42
N ASN A 20 9.98 20.39 -7.17
CA ASN A 20 10.16 20.98 -5.85
C ASN A 20 8.84 21.45 -5.19
N SER A 21 7.75 21.57 -5.95
CA SER A 21 6.44 21.95 -5.41
C SER A 21 5.63 20.78 -4.84
N ILE A 22 6.13 19.54 -4.91
CA ILE A 22 5.42 18.34 -4.47
C ILE A 22 6.05 17.83 -3.17
N PHE A 23 5.23 17.69 -2.15
CA PHE A 23 5.60 17.15 -0.84
C PHE A 23 4.74 15.92 -0.53
N TRP A 24 5.41 14.81 -0.23
CA TRP A 24 4.78 13.56 0.21
C TRP A 24 4.73 13.56 1.73
N HIS A 25 3.53 13.53 2.29
CA HIS A 25 3.33 13.36 3.72
C HIS A 25 3.02 11.89 4.02
N ILE A 26 3.96 11.19 4.65
CA ILE A 26 3.80 9.79 5.01
C ILE A 26 3.33 9.73 6.46
N TYR A 27 2.25 8.98 6.70
CA TYR A 27 1.72 8.70 8.02
C TYR A 27 1.68 7.19 8.23
N THR A 28 2.23 6.70 9.33
CA THR A 28 1.99 5.33 9.79
C THR A 28 0.89 5.32 10.83
N VAL A 29 0.05 4.28 10.80
CA VAL A 29 -0.95 4.06 11.84
C VAL A 29 -0.64 2.77 12.57
N ALA A 30 -0.65 2.81 13.90
CA ALA A 30 -0.47 1.61 14.70
C ALA A 30 -1.56 0.58 14.40
N GLY A 31 -1.15 -0.67 14.18
CA GLY A 31 -2.06 -1.78 13.84
C GLY A 31 -2.91 -2.29 15.01
N GLN A 32 -2.72 -1.79 16.23
CA GLN A 32 -3.47 -2.27 17.40
C GLN A 32 -4.95 -1.85 17.32
N ALA A 33 -5.87 -2.73 17.72
CA ALA A 33 -7.33 -2.52 17.64
C ALA A 33 -7.80 -1.22 18.32
N ARG A 34 -7.15 -0.82 19.42
CA ARG A 34 -7.44 0.41 20.17
C ARG A 34 -7.30 1.71 19.37
N PHE A 35 -6.63 1.68 18.21
CA PHE A 35 -6.42 2.86 17.35
C PHE A 35 -7.40 2.97 16.17
N SER A 36 -8.45 2.14 16.13
CA SER A 36 -9.46 2.18 15.04
C SER A 36 -10.09 3.57 14.81
N PRO A 37 -10.48 4.36 15.84
CA PRO A 37 -10.99 5.72 15.62
C PRO A 37 -9.96 6.66 14.99
N LEU A 38 -8.68 6.49 15.34
CA LEU A 38 -7.58 7.27 14.77
C LEU A 38 -7.35 6.90 13.30
N ARG A 39 -7.47 5.62 12.93
CA ARG A 39 -7.39 5.17 11.52
C ARG A 39 -8.42 5.87 10.64
N LYS A 40 -9.67 5.96 11.07
CA LYS A 40 -10.70 6.67 10.29
C LYS A 40 -10.36 8.14 10.05
N LYS A 41 -9.82 8.82 11.07
CA LYS A 41 -9.43 10.23 10.97
C LYS A 41 -8.19 10.44 10.10
N LEU A 42 -7.17 9.57 10.23
CA LEU A 42 -5.95 9.65 9.43
C LEU A 42 -6.17 9.28 7.98
N PHE A 43 -7.16 8.40 7.70
CA PHE A 43 -7.50 8.03 6.34
C PHE A 43 -8.16 9.18 5.56
N LEU A 44 -8.83 10.11 6.23
CA LEU A 44 -9.45 11.26 5.58
C LEU A 44 -8.38 12.12 4.88
N GLY A 45 -8.51 12.28 3.56
CA GLY A 45 -7.53 13.01 2.74
C GLY A 45 -6.31 12.17 2.33
N THR A 46 -6.36 10.84 2.48
CA THR A 46 -5.31 9.95 1.96
C THR A 46 -5.38 9.85 0.44
N ASP A 47 -4.27 10.19 -0.23
CA ASP A 47 -4.14 10.11 -1.69
C ASP A 47 -3.61 8.77 -2.19
N GLY A 48 -3.01 7.94 -1.33
CA GLY A 48 -2.43 6.64 -1.68
C GLY A 48 -2.11 5.79 -0.45
N VAL A 49 -2.18 4.46 -0.59
CA VAL A 49 -2.01 3.52 0.53
C VAL A 49 -0.95 2.48 0.22
N VAL A 50 -0.04 2.29 1.18
CA VAL A 50 0.83 1.11 1.26
C VAL A 50 0.33 0.24 2.43
N PHE A 51 -0.24 -0.91 2.14
CA PHE A 51 -0.66 -1.87 3.14
C PHE A 51 0.50 -2.81 3.47
N VAL A 52 0.96 -2.80 4.72
CA VAL A 52 2.09 -3.61 5.17
C VAL A 52 1.56 -4.81 5.96
N ALA A 53 1.66 -5.99 5.37
CA ALA A 53 1.34 -7.24 6.01
C ALA A 53 2.58 -7.82 6.70
N ASP A 54 2.39 -8.43 7.87
CA ASP A 54 3.41 -9.27 8.50
C ASP A 54 3.40 -10.64 7.79
N SER A 55 4.51 -11.02 7.15
CA SER A 55 4.54 -12.23 6.34
C SER A 55 4.50 -13.52 7.14
N GLN A 56 4.68 -13.50 8.46
CA GLN A 56 4.63 -14.73 9.26
C GLN A 56 3.25 -15.39 9.15
N ARG A 57 3.22 -16.71 8.95
CA ARG A 57 1.96 -17.46 8.77
C ARG A 57 1.02 -17.33 9.97
N SER A 58 1.57 -17.21 11.18
CA SER A 58 0.83 -16.97 12.42
C SER A 58 0.13 -15.60 12.52
N ARG A 59 0.39 -14.70 11.57
CA ARG A 59 -0.21 -13.35 11.48
C ARG A 59 -1.25 -13.25 10.37
N TRP A 60 -1.62 -14.37 9.74
CA TRP A 60 -2.59 -14.38 8.64
C TRP A 60 -3.93 -13.76 9.05
N GLU A 61 -4.52 -14.21 10.15
CA GLU A 61 -5.81 -13.70 10.63
C GLU A 61 -5.76 -12.19 10.93
N ASP A 62 -4.69 -11.74 11.59
CA ASP A 62 -4.45 -10.31 11.89
C ASP A 62 -4.39 -9.47 10.60
N ASN A 63 -3.70 -9.98 9.56
CA ASN A 63 -3.59 -9.32 8.26
C ASN A 63 -4.97 -9.24 7.56
N VAL A 64 -5.75 -10.32 7.62
CA VAL A 64 -7.10 -10.38 7.03
C VAL A 64 -8.03 -9.36 7.69
N GLU A 65 -8.05 -9.31 9.01
CA GLU A 65 -8.87 -8.35 9.77
C GLU A 65 -8.46 -6.90 9.47
N SER A 66 -7.15 -6.63 9.44
CA SER A 66 -6.60 -5.31 9.11
C SER A 66 -6.96 -4.85 7.70
N LEU A 67 -6.90 -5.74 6.70
CA LEU A 67 -7.29 -5.44 5.32
C LEU A 67 -8.80 -5.13 5.22
N LYS A 68 -9.63 -5.91 5.91
CA LYS A 68 -11.09 -5.68 5.97
C LYS A 68 -11.43 -4.34 6.61
N GLU A 69 -10.73 -3.98 7.69
CA GLU A 69 -10.90 -2.68 8.32
C GLU A 69 -10.50 -1.53 7.38
N LEU A 70 -9.35 -1.65 6.71
CA LEU A 70 -8.91 -0.67 5.72
C LEU A 70 -9.97 -0.49 4.63
N LYS A 71 -10.51 -1.58 4.08
CA LYS A 71 -11.57 -1.54 3.06
C LYS A 71 -12.82 -0.82 3.56
N LYS A 72 -13.21 -1.07 4.81
CA LYS A 72 -14.36 -0.41 5.46
C LYS A 72 -14.12 1.09 5.62
N VAL A 73 -12.93 1.49 6.07
CA VAL A 73 -12.58 2.90 6.25
C VAL A 73 -12.47 3.62 4.90
N ALA A 74 -12.05 2.91 3.85
CA ALA A 74 -11.93 3.46 2.52
C ALA A 74 -13.25 3.62 1.77
N GLU A 75 -14.34 3.01 2.25
CA GLU A 75 -15.68 3.15 1.67
C GLU A 75 -15.72 2.90 0.14
N GLY A 76 -14.93 1.92 -0.34
CA GLY A 76 -14.83 1.56 -1.76
C GLY A 76 -13.86 2.39 -2.60
N ALA A 77 -13.13 3.33 -2.00
CA ALA A 77 -12.17 4.19 -2.70
C ALA A 77 -10.84 3.51 -3.07
N LEU A 78 -10.51 2.34 -2.49
CA LEU A 78 -9.29 1.62 -2.83
C LEU A 78 -9.31 1.20 -4.31
N ILE A 79 -8.18 1.38 -4.98
CA ILE A 79 -7.94 1.14 -6.41
C ILE A 79 -8.71 2.11 -7.32
N THR A 80 -9.96 2.47 -7.00
CA THR A 80 -10.78 3.36 -7.82
C THR A 80 -10.33 4.81 -7.72
N LYS A 81 -9.99 5.27 -6.51
CA LYS A 81 -9.58 6.66 -6.21
C LYS A 81 -8.25 6.73 -5.48
N ILE A 82 -7.95 5.71 -4.69
CA ILE A 82 -6.76 5.64 -3.84
C ILE A 82 -5.95 4.42 -4.29
N PRO A 83 -4.79 4.60 -4.95
CA PRO A 83 -3.94 3.49 -5.33
C PRO A 83 -3.49 2.70 -4.10
N LEU A 84 -3.53 1.38 -4.23
CA LEU A 84 -3.12 0.44 -3.20
C LEU A 84 -1.86 -0.30 -3.65
N VAL A 85 -0.86 -0.35 -2.77
CA VAL A 85 0.34 -1.17 -2.91
C VAL A 85 0.43 -2.07 -1.68
N ILE A 86 0.84 -3.32 -1.87
CA ILE A 86 1.01 -4.29 -0.78
C ILE A 86 2.50 -4.51 -0.52
N MET A 87 2.88 -4.51 0.75
CA MET A 87 4.16 -4.98 1.23
C MET A 87 3.94 -6.23 2.07
N LEU A 88 4.43 -7.37 1.61
CA LEU A 88 4.62 -8.54 2.48
C LEU A 88 5.95 -8.36 3.18
N ASN A 89 5.94 -7.88 4.42
CA ASN A 89 7.14 -7.53 5.18
C ASN A 89 7.60 -8.68 6.07
N LYS A 90 8.88 -8.68 6.48
CA LYS A 90 9.55 -9.75 7.23
C LYS A 90 9.83 -11.02 6.42
N ARG A 91 10.16 -10.85 5.14
CA ARG A 91 10.52 -11.96 4.23
C ARG A 91 11.86 -12.62 4.56
N ASP A 92 12.60 -12.08 5.52
CA ASP A 92 13.79 -12.67 6.12
C ASP A 92 13.47 -13.83 7.08
N LEU A 93 12.22 -13.95 7.54
CA LEU A 93 11.80 -14.99 8.49
C LEU A 93 11.46 -16.32 7.78
N PRO A 94 11.61 -17.47 8.47
CA PRO A 94 11.08 -18.74 7.99
C PRO A 94 9.55 -18.77 8.10
N ASP A 95 8.92 -19.72 7.38
CA ASP A 95 7.46 -19.97 7.40
C ASP A 95 6.61 -18.71 7.15
N VAL A 96 6.80 -18.16 5.95
CA VAL A 96 6.13 -16.93 5.51
C VAL A 96 5.02 -17.25 4.51
N ILE A 97 3.94 -16.46 4.59
CA ILE A 97 2.76 -16.50 3.71
C ILE A 97 3.21 -16.44 2.23
N ASP A 98 2.61 -17.27 1.38
CA ASP A 98 2.89 -17.23 -0.05
C ASP A 98 2.26 -15.99 -0.71
N MET A 99 2.91 -15.46 -1.75
CA MET A 99 2.39 -14.31 -2.46
C MET A 99 1.03 -14.61 -3.12
N GLY A 100 0.85 -15.82 -3.64
CA GLY A 100 -0.40 -16.28 -4.24
C GLY A 100 -1.54 -16.44 -3.22
N GLU A 101 -1.22 -16.82 -1.97
CA GLU A 101 -2.20 -16.83 -0.88
C GLU A 101 -2.73 -15.40 -0.62
N PHE A 102 -1.83 -14.41 -0.58
CA PHE A 102 -2.23 -13.02 -0.37
C PHE A 102 -2.96 -12.42 -1.58
N GLU A 103 -2.54 -12.74 -2.81
CA GLU A 103 -3.27 -12.37 -4.02
C GLU A 103 -4.71 -12.93 -4.00
N LYS A 104 -4.88 -14.18 -3.57
CA LYS A 104 -6.20 -14.79 -3.43
C LYS A 104 -7.05 -14.03 -2.41
N LEU A 105 -6.48 -13.64 -1.26
CA LEU A 105 -7.18 -12.80 -0.30
C LEU A 105 -7.64 -11.47 -0.92
N LEU A 106 -6.80 -10.82 -1.74
CA LEU A 106 -7.20 -9.59 -2.43
C LEU A 106 -8.36 -9.84 -3.40
N LYS A 107 -8.36 -10.98 -4.11
CA LYS A 107 -9.49 -11.38 -4.98
C LYS A 107 -10.77 -11.58 -4.16
N ASP A 108 -10.69 -12.36 -3.09
CA ASP A 108 -11.82 -12.67 -2.21
C ASP A 108 -12.41 -11.40 -1.57
N GLU A 109 -11.59 -10.39 -1.30
CA GLU A 109 -12.01 -9.11 -0.74
C GLU A 109 -12.45 -8.07 -1.79
N GLY A 110 -12.39 -8.38 -3.08
CA GLY A 110 -12.77 -7.48 -4.19
C GLY A 110 -11.73 -6.40 -4.50
N LEU A 111 -10.48 -6.62 -4.14
CA LEU A 111 -9.32 -5.73 -4.33
C LEU A 111 -8.34 -6.25 -5.40
N TRP A 112 -8.81 -7.14 -6.27
CA TRP A 112 -8.06 -7.65 -7.40
C TRP A 112 -9.02 -7.99 -8.54
N TYR A 113 -8.73 -7.48 -9.74
CA TYR A 113 -9.61 -7.60 -10.90
C TYR A 113 -8.98 -8.47 -12.01
N ASP A 114 -9.82 -9.21 -12.74
CA ASP A 114 -9.38 -10.03 -13.88
C ASP A 114 -8.99 -9.19 -15.10
N LEU A 115 -8.28 -9.79 -16.06
CA LEU A 115 -7.70 -9.11 -17.24
C LEU A 115 -8.69 -8.28 -18.08
N ASN A 116 -9.96 -8.67 -18.08
CA ASN A 116 -11.01 -8.00 -18.85
C ASN A 116 -11.62 -6.79 -18.12
N HIS A 117 -11.32 -6.62 -16.83
CA HIS A 117 -11.84 -5.51 -16.04
C HIS A 117 -11.07 -4.22 -16.32
N GLU A 118 -11.77 -3.08 -16.35
CA GLU A 118 -11.17 -1.77 -16.65
C GLU A 118 -10.09 -1.35 -15.65
N LEU A 119 -10.23 -1.77 -14.39
CA LEU A 119 -9.29 -1.49 -13.30
C LEU A 119 -8.14 -2.50 -13.17
N ASN A 120 -8.07 -3.55 -14.00
CA ASN A 120 -7.05 -4.60 -13.88
C ASN A 120 -5.61 -4.06 -13.86
N MET A 121 -5.32 -3.05 -14.69
CA MET A 121 -3.99 -2.42 -14.73
C MET A 121 -3.60 -1.73 -13.41
N TRP A 122 -4.59 -1.47 -12.56
CA TRP A 122 -4.43 -0.81 -11.27
C TRP A 122 -4.51 -1.78 -10.09
N ASN A 123 -4.57 -3.10 -10.35
CA ASN A 123 -4.41 -4.10 -9.31
C ASN A 123 -3.20 -3.78 -8.42
N PRO A 124 -3.28 -4.05 -7.12
CA PRO A 124 -2.17 -3.79 -6.22
C PRO A 124 -0.93 -4.56 -6.65
N ILE A 125 0.22 -3.89 -6.66
CA ILE A 125 1.51 -4.59 -6.78
C ILE A 125 1.88 -5.10 -5.40
N ILE A 126 2.27 -6.37 -5.32
CA ILE A 126 2.75 -7.00 -4.11
C ILE A 126 4.27 -7.01 -4.12
N TYR A 127 4.88 -6.36 -3.13
CA TYR A 127 6.32 -6.36 -2.90
C TYR A 127 6.66 -7.25 -1.72
N GLU A 128 7.54 -8.22 -1.94
CA GLU A 128 8.27 -8.90 -0.87
C GLU A 128 9.31 -7.93 -0.28
N SER A 129 9.18 -7.66 1.02
CA SER A 129 9.96 -6.64 1.70
C SER A 129 10.59 -7.11 3.00
N VAL A 130 11.69 -6.45 3.35
CA VAL A 130 12.37 -6.57 4.64
C VAL A 130 12.59 -5.14 5.11
N ALA A 131 12.04 -4.78 6.26
CA ALA A 131 12.16 -3.44 6.84
C ALA A 131 13.10 -3.45 8.05
N LEU A 132 14.26 -4.08 7.91
CA LEU A 132 15.35 -4.07 8.88
C LEU A 132 16.39 -3.04 8.46
N TYR A 133 16.93 -2.32 9.43
CA TYR A 133 17.98 -1.33 9.20
C TYR A 133 19.22 -1.99 8.55
N ASN A 134 19.73 -1.40 7.46
CA ASN A 134 20.84 -1.89 6.63
C ASN A 134 20.57 -3.22 5.88
N GLN A 135 19.34 -3.71 5.88
CA GLN A 135 18.92 -4.90 5.12
C GLN A 135 17.62 -4.63 4.37
N GLU A 136 17.30 -3.36 4.16
CA GLU A 136 16.02 -2.97 3.63
C GLU A 136 15.84 -3.48 2.20
N LYS A 137 14.75 -4.23 2.00
CA LYS A 137 14.37 -4.74 0.68
C LYS A 137 13.02 -4.18 0.31
N ALA A 138 12.95 -3.58 -0.88
CA ALA A 138 11.73 -3.08 -1.52
C ALA A 138 10.93 -2.00 -0.74
N VAL A 139 11.42 -1.49 0.40
CA VAL A 139 10.77 -0.41 1.17
C VAL A 139 10.63 0.84 0.30
N TYR A 140 11.74 1.43 -0.15
CA TYR A 140 11.69 2.63 -1.00
C TYR A 140 10.95 2.37 -2.32
N LYS A 141 11.14 1.19 -2.92
CA LYS A 141 10.47 0.82 -4.18
C LYS A 141 8.94 0.83 -4.06
N SER A 142 8.40 0.30 -2.96
CA SER A 142 6.95 0.26 -2.72
C SER A 142 6.37 1.65 -2.43
N PHE A 143 7.10 2.50 -1.69
CA PHE A 143 6.73 3.92 -1.54
C PHE A 143 6.79 4.69 -2.86
N SER A 144 7.86 4.53 -3.63
CA SER A 144 8.02 5.16 -4.96
C SER A 144 6.91 4.75 -5.92
N GLU A 145 6.51 3.48 -5.90
CA GLU A 145 5.39 3.01 -6.72
C GLU A 145 4.05 3.60 -6.28
N CYS A 146 3.79 3.67 -4.98
CA CYS A 146 2.58 4.29 -4.45
C CYS A 146 2.50 5.78 -4.82
N ALA A 147 3.58 6.53 -4.61
CA ALA A 147 3.70 7.93 -5.00
C ALA A 147 3.53 8.13 -6.51
N ARG A 148 4.15 7.27 -7.32
CA ARG A 148 4.01 7.29 -8.79
C ARG A 148 2.55 7.09 -9.20
N ARG A 149 1.86 6.08 -8.67
CA ARG A 149 0.45 5.81 -8.95
C ARG A 149 -0.43 6.98 -8.52
N THR A 150 -0.17 7.55 -7.35
CA THR A 150 -0.88 8.74 -6.85
C THR A 150 -0.76 9.92 -7.82
N GLY A 151 0.46 10.19 -8.29
CA GLY A 151 0.70 11.19 -9.33
C GLY A 151 -0.06 10.91 -10.63
N LEU A 152 -0.11 9.65 -11.07
CA LEU A 152 -0.85 9.26 -12.27
C LEU A 152 -2.37 9.44 -12.13
N TYR A 153 -2.93 9.12 -10.96
CA TYR A 153 -4.36 9.31 -10.67
C TYR A 153 -4.71 10.79 -10.71
N SER A 154 -3.88 11.64 -10.09
CA SER A 154 -4.05 13.09 -10.11
C SER A 154 -3.95 13.66 -11.54
N MET A 155 -2.90 13.31 -12.28
CA MET A 155 -2.60 13.92 -13.59
C MET A 155 -3.51 13.42 -14.73
N TYR A 156 -3.83 12.13 -14.76
CA TYR A 156 -4.50 11.50 -15.91
C TYR A 156 -5.91 10.99 -15.61
N GLY A 157 -6.26 10.87 -14.33
CA GLY A 157 -7.55 10.35 -13.88
C GLY A 157 -8.36 11.31 -13.02
N GLN A 158 -7.92 12.56 -12.86
CA GLN A 158 -8.61 13.59 -12.07
C GLN A 158 -8.92 13.12 -10.63
N GLY A 159 -7.96 12.42 -10.01
CA GLY A 159 -8.11 11.85 -8.66
C GLY A 159 -8.78 10.47 -8.63
N SER A 160 -8.91 9.81 -9.78
CA SER A 160 -9.39 8.43 -9.91
C SER A 160 -8.42 7.61 -10.77
N ALA A 161 -8.60 6.29 -10.80
CA ALA A 161 -7.87 5.38 -11.66
C ALA A 161 -8.02 5.79 -13.14
N PRO A 162 -6.92 6.16 -13.83
CA PRO A 162 -6.99 6.54 -15.23
C PRO A 162 -7.52 5.40 -16.13
N PRO A 163 -8.35 5.70 -17.14
CA PRO A 163 -8.82 4.72 -18.11
C PRO A 163 -7.67 4.05 -18.88
N LYS A 164 -7.88 2.80 -19.27
CA LYS A 164 -6.95 2.04 -20.12
C LYS A 164 -6.62 2.84 -21.39
N GLY A 165 -5.32 2.99 -21.68
CA GLY A 165 -4.83 3.72 -22.86
C GLY A 165 -4.42 5.18 -22.62
N LYS A 166 -4.82 5.81 -21.50
CA LYS A 166 -4.33 7.16 -21.14
C LYS A 166 -2.94 7.16 -20.52
N VAL A 167 -2.49 6.01 -20.01
CA VAL A 167 -1.20 5.85 -19.33
C VAL A 167 -0.50 4.62 -19.88
N LYS A 168 0.77 4.75 -20.28
CA LYS A 168 1.69 3.63 -20.44
C LYS A 168 2.46 3.46 -19.13
N MET A 169 2.22 2.37 -18.40
CA MET A 169 3.07 2.03 -17.26
C MET A 169 4.43 1.55 -17.79
N SER A 170 5.49 2.26 -17.41
CA SER A 170 6.87 1.78 -17.55
C SER A 170 7.14 0.75 -16.46
N ASP A 171 7.77 -0.39 -16.79
CA ASP A 171 8.21 -1.40 -15.82
C ASP A 171 9.29 -0.86 -14.86
N LYS A 172 9.97 0.23 -15.24
CA LYS A 172 10.95 0.91 -14.39
C LYS A 172 10.24 1.90 -13.48
N VAL A 173 10.16 1.57 -12.19
CA VAL A 173 9.88 2.52 -11.11
C VAL A 173 11.18 3.28 -10.86
N GLY A 174 11.21 4.56 -11.22
CA GLY A 174 12.35 5.43 -10.88
C GLY A 174 12.33 5.80 -9.40
N ASP A 175 13.50 6.09 -8.85
CA ASP A 175 13.61 6.55 -7.47
C ASP A 175 12.93 7.92 -7.29
N LEU A 176 12.34 8.13 -6.10
CA LEU A 176 11.63 9.35 -5.70
C LEU A 176 12.56 10.55 -5.57
#